data_AF-A0A3B9SID6-F1
#
_entry.id   AF-A0A3B9SID6-F1
#
_cell.length_a   1.000
_cell.length_b   1.000
_cell.length_c   1.000
_cell.angle_alpha   90.00
_cell.angle_beta   90.00
_cell.angle_gamma   90.00
#
_symmetry.space_group_name_H-M   'P 1'
#
loop_
_entity.id
_entity.type
_entity.pdbx_description
1 polymer ?
#
loop_
_entity_poly.entity_id
_entity_poly.type
_entity_poly.pdbx_seq_one_letter_code
_entity_poly.pdbx_strand_id
1 'polypeptide(L)'
;GVSAKFCGFNTKDALTIGAGMVSRGEVALIVANKGASYGLVESSMFPAIVLVVIVTTLITPVLLKLCIGKDDSPHVGSLNDEFVELIPKKK
;
A
#
# COMPACT_ATOMS: atom_id res chain seq x y z
N GLY A 1 5.31 1.66 -13.10
CA GLY A 1 5.96 1.64 -14.43
C GLY A 1 5.00 1.98 -15.54
N VAL A 2 3.99 1.14 -15.79
CA VAL A 2 3.03 1.35 -16.90
C VAL A 2 1.68 1.92 -16.41
N SER A 3 1.17 1.47 -15.26
CA SER A 3 -0.09 1.94 -14.66
C SER A 3 -0.04 3.42 -14.20
N ALA A 4 1.05 3.85 -13.55
CA ALA A 4 1.24 5.25 -13.15
C ALA A 4 1.29 6.20 -14.36
N LYS A 5 1.83 5.72 -15.49
CA LYS A 5 1.91 6.50 -16.74
C LYS A 5 0.55 6.70 -17.40
N PHE A 6 -0.41 5.80 -17.15
CA PHE A 6 -1.79 5.89 -17.65
C PHE A 6 -2.68 6.79 -16.78
N CYS A 7 -2.34 6.98 -15.49
CA CYS A 7 -3.08 7.85 -14.56
C CYS A 7 -2.43 9.22 -14.32
N GLY A 8 -1.40 9.61 -15.10
CA GLY A 8 -0.74 10.92 -14.96
C GLY A 8 0.11 11.10 -13.69
N PHE A 9 0.37 10.04 -12.93
CA PHE A 9 1.15 10.11 -11.69
C PHE A 9 2.64 9.96 -11.96
N ASN A 10 3.44 10.77 -11.26
CA ASN A 10 4.88 10.62 -11.27
C ASN A 10 5.26 9.26 -10.65
N THR A 11 6.30 8.60 -11.18
CA THR A 11 6.67 7.25 -10.73
C THR A 11 7.04 7.20 -9.25
N LYS A 12 7.44 8.34 -8.68
CA LYS A 12 7.75 8.52 -7.26
C LYS A 12 6.49 8.55 -6.39
N ASP A 13 5.47 9.32 -6.80
CA ASP A 13 4.19 9.41 -6.09
C ASP A 13 3.49 8.06 -6.02
N ALA A 14 3.47 7.33 -7.14
CA ALA A 14 2.90 6.00 -7.21
C ALA A 14 3.63 5.00 -6.28
N LEU A 15 4.96 5.14 -6.12
CA LEU A 15 5.73 4.31 -5.21
C LEU A 15 5.44 4.65 -3.74
N THR A 16 5.31 5.94 -3.42
CA THR A 16 5.00 6.43 -2.07
C THR A 16 3.59 6.02 -1.63
N ILE A 17 2.59 6.18 -2.49
CA ILE A 17 1.22 5.72 -2.22
C ILE A 17 1.20 4.19 -2.08
N GLY A 18 1.84 3.48 -3.02
CA GLY A 18 1.90 2.01 -2.98
C GLY A 18 2.57 1.46 -1.71
N ALA A 19 3.65 2.11 -1.26
CA ALA A 19 4.31 1.77 0.00
C ALA A 19 3.46 2.15 1.22
N GLY A 20 2.73 3.27 1.16
CA GLY A 20 1.77 3.68 2.19
C GLY A 20 0.55 2.76 2.33
N MET A 21 0.17 2.03 1.27
CA MET A 21 -0.93 1.06 1.29
C MET A 21 -0.54 -0.30 1.90
N VAL A 22 0.73 -0.53 2.24
CA VAL A 22 1.18 -1.77 2.89
C VAL A 22 0.77 -1.76 4.38
N SER A 23 -0.53 -1.92 4.62
CA SER A 23 -1.11 -2.10 5.95
C SER A 23 -1.11 -3.58 6.32
N ARG A 24 0.04 -4.08 6.79
CA ARG A 24 0.20 -5.44 7.33
C ARG A 24 0.44 -5.34 8.84
N GLY A 25 -0.57 -5.72 9.62
CA GLY A 25 -0.55 -5.68 11.09
C GLY A 25 -1.41 -6.80 11.67
N GLU A 26 -2.42 -6.42 12.45
CA GLU A 26 -3.31 -7.35 13.17
C GLU A 26 -4.00 -8.38 12.25
N VAL A 27 -4.50 -7.92 11.09
CA VAL A 27 -5.22 -8.78 10.13
C VAL A 27 -4.34 -9.92 9.59
N ALA A 28 -3.03 -9.68 9.40
CA ALA A 28 -2.13 -10.71 8.90
C ALA A 28 -1.93 -11.86 9.92
N LEU A 29 -1.82 -11.50 11.20
CA LEU A 29 -1.74 -12.46 12.31
C LEU A 29 -3.04 -13.23 12.51
N ILE A 30 -4.19 -12.56 12.41
CA ILE A 30 -5.51 -13.21 12.47
C ILE A 30 -5.66 -14.25 11.36
N VAL A 31 -5.34 -13.87 10.12
CA VAL A 31 -5.43 -14.78 8.96
C VAL A 31 -4.46 -15.95 9.08
N ALA A 32 -3.24 -15.72 9.57
CA ALA A 32 -2.26 -16.79 9.81
C ALA A 32 -2.75 -17.79 10.86
N ASN A 33 -3.28 -17.30 12.00
CA ASN A 33 -3.83 -18.16 13.06
C ASN A 33 -5.06 -18.94 12.59
N LYS A 34 -5.94 -18.28 11.84
CA LYS A 34 -7.14 -18.92 11.30
C LYS A 34 -6.78 -19.92 10.20
N GLY A 35 -5.80 -19.62 9.34
CA GLY A 35 -5.28 -20.51 8.31
C GLY A 35 -4.60 -21.76 8.88
N ALA A 36 -3.87 -21.62 10.00
CA ALA A 36 -3.32 -22.76 10.74
C ALA A 36 -4.44 -23.65 11.32
N SER A 37 -5.52 -23.05 11.81
CA SER A 37 -6.69 -23.78 12.33
C SER A 37 -7.44 -24.58 11.25
N TYR A 38 -7.39 -24.13 10.00
CA TYR A 38 -7.94 -24.85 8.84
C TYR A 38 -6.97 -25.90 8.25
N GLY A 39 -5.77 -26.06 8.82
CA GLY A 39 -4.75 -26.97 8.31
C GLY A 39 -4.09 -26.51 7.00
N LEU A 40 -4.34 -25.28 6.55
CA LEU A 40 -3.76 -24.70 5.33
C LEU A 40 -2.34 -24.17 5.54
N VAL A 41 -1.96 -23.93 6.81
CA VAL A 41 -0.65 -23.45 7.21
C VAL A 41 -0.06 -24.49 8.15
N GLU A 42 0.96 -25.21 7.67
CA GLU A 42 1.75 -26.11 8.50
C GLU A 42 2.52 -25.31 9.57
N SER A 43 2.77 -25.91 10.74
CA SER A 43 3.50 -25.24 11.85
C SER A 43 4.88 -24.70 11.43
N SER A 44 5.48 -25.25 10.39
CA SER A 44 6.74 -24.79 9.79
C SER A 44 6.59 -23.48 8.98
N MET A 45 5.42 -23.23 8.41
CA MET A 45 5.12 -22.06 7.57
C MET A 45 4.65 -20.85 8.39
N PHE A 46 4.11 -21.07 9.58
CA PHE A 46 3.71 -20.01 10.50
C PHE A 46 4.83 -18.99 10.81
N PRO A 47 6.05 -19.41 11.24
CA PRO A 47 7.15 -18.48 11.47
C PRO A 47 7.63 -17.80 10.18
N ALA A 48 7.54 -18.46 9.02
CA ALA A 48 7.88 -17.85 7.74
C ALA A 48 6.95 -16.68 7.38
N ILE A 49 5.64 -16.82 7.63
CA ILE A 49 4.65 -15.75 7.43
C ILE A 49 4.95 -14.56 8.36
N VAL A 50 5.18 -14.84 9.65
CA VAL A 50 5.50 -13.80 10.65
C VAL A 50 6.79 -13.05 10.27
N LEU A 51 7.82 -13.78 9.82
CA LEU A 51 9.08 -13.19 9.36
C LEU A 51 8.86 -12.26 8.17
N VAL A 52 8.13 -12.69 7.14
CA VAL A 52 7.79 -11.86 5.97
C VAL A 52 7.06 -10.58 6.38
N VAL A 53 6.11 -10.68 7.32
CA VAL A 53 5.38 -9.52 7.81
C VAL A 53 6.35 -8.54 8.47
N ILE A 54 7.15 -8.98 9.43
CA ILE A 54 8.12 -8.11 10.14
C ILE A 54 9.10 -7.46 9.16
N VAL A 55 9.69 -8.26 8.26
CA VAL A 55 10.66 -7.77 7.28
C VAL A 55 10.03 -6.72 6.38
N THR A 56 8.83 -6.96 5.87
CA THR A 56 8.14 -6.00 4.99
C THR A 56 7.76 -4.72 5.76
N THR A 57 7.27 -4.82 7.00
CA THR A 57 6.90 -3.66 7.82
C THR A 57 8.10 -2.78 8.18
N LEU A 58 9.30 -3.36 8.29
CA LEU A 58 10.54 -2.59 8.51
C LEU A 58 11.10 -2.01 7.20
N ILE A 59 10.98 -2.72 6.08
CA ILE A 59 11.44 -2.23 4.77
C ILE A 59 10.57 -1.05 4.29
N THR A 60 9.24 -1.11 4.47
CA THR A 60 8.31 -0.06 4.01
C THR A 60 8.70 1.35 4.46
N PRO A 61 8.92 1.67 5.76
CA PRO A 61 9.28 3.01 6.18
C PRO A 61 10.68 3.44 5.71
N VAL A 62 11.62 2.50 5.57
CA VAL A 62 12.96 2.78 5.02
C VAL A 62 12.85 3.19 3.55
N LEU A 63 12.08 2.43 2.77
CA LEU A 63 11.82 2.73 1.36
C LEU A 63 11.05 4.06 1.21
N LEU A 64 10.06 4.28 2.06
CA LEU A 64 9.24 5.50 2.06
C LEU A 64 10.08 6.74 2.37
N LYS A 65 10.99 6.66 3.35
CA LYS A 65 11.89 7.75 3.73
C LYS A 65 12.89 8.11 2.63
N LEU A 66 13.33 7.11 1.86
CA LEU A 66 14.18 7.34 0.68
C LEU A 66 13.40 7.95 -0.49
N CYS A 67 12.13 7.57 -0.68
CA CYS A 67 11.29 8.08 -1.76
C CYS A 67 10.75 9.49 -1.51
N ILE A 68 10.48 9.85 -0.24
CA ILE A 68 9.99 11.17 0.19
C ILE A 68 11.12 12.21 0.31
N GLY A 69 12.38 11.80 0.18
CA GLY A 69 13.52 12.72 0.11
C GLY A 69 13.51 13.50 -1.20
N LYS A 70 12.95 14.72 -1.15
CA LYS A 70 12.98 15.81 -2.15
C LYS A 70 11.66 15.99 -2.93
N ASP A 71 10.87 16.93 -2.41
CA ASP A 71 9.81 17.69 -3.10
C ASP A 71 8.76 16.86 -3.85
N ASP A 72 7.74 16.33 -3.18
CA ASP A 72 6.44 16.03 -3.83
C ASP A 72 5.35 15.98 -2.75
N SER A 73 4.63 17.09 -2.58
CA SER A 73 3.35 17.10 -1.88
C SER A 73 2.43 16.10 -2.57
N PRO A 74 1.75 15.19 -1.84
CA PRO A 74 0.91 14.21 -2.49
C PRO A 74 -0.19 14.97 -3.24
N HIS A 75 -0.11 14.96 -4.57
CA HIS A 75 -1.21 15.41 -5.43
C HIS A 75 -2.34 14.39 -5.31
N VAL A 76 -3.04 14.44 -4.17
CA VAL A 76 -4.37 13.86 -3.97
C VAL A 76 -5.38 14.76 -4.71
N GLY A 77 -5.15 14.95 -6.01
CA GLY A 77 -5.88 15.91 -6.85
C GLY A 77 -6.64 15.26 -8.00
N SER A 78 -6.07 14.22 -8.63
CA SER A 78 -6.58 13.75 -9.92
C SER A 78 -7.84 12.87 -9.89
N LEU A 79 -8.33 12.45 -8.71
CA LEU A 79 -9.67 11.85 -8.60
C LEU A 79 -10.76 12.89 -8.34
N ASN A 80 -10.39 14.11 -7.93
CA ASN A 80 -11.36 15.17 -7.66
C ASN A 80 -11.64 16.01 -8.90
N ASP A 81 -10.71 16.16 -9.83
CA ASP A 81 -10.96 16.99 -11.02
C ASP A 81 -12.01 16.37 -11.97
N GLU A 82 -11.95 15.05 -12.19
CA GLU A 82 -12.95 14.34 -13.03
C GLU A 82 -14.31 14.19 -12.30
N PHE A 83 -14.32 13.99 -10.99
CA PHE A 83 -15.56 13.90 -10.19
C PHE A 83 -16.22 15.26 -9.93
N VAL A 84 -15.45 16.33 -9.71
CA VAL A 84 -15.95 17.71 -9.49
C VAL A 84 -16.49 18.31 -10.80
N GLU A 85 -15.93 17.99 -11.96
CA GLU A 85 -16.50 18.34 -13.27
C GLU A 85 -17.82 17.60 -13.54
N LEU A 86 -17.98 16.40 -12.97
CA LEU A 86 -19.21 15.60 -13.02
C LEU A 86 -20.25 15.95 -11.94
N ILE A 87 -19.94 16.83 -10.98
CA ILE A 87 -20.97 17.41 -10.09
C ILE A 87 -21.61 18.59 -10.81
N PRO A 88 -22.85 18.46 -11.35
CA PRO A 88 -23.57 19.60 -11.85
C PRO A 88 -23.72 20.61 -10.70
N LYS A 89 -23.17 21.83 -10.86
CA LYS A 89 -23.50 22.97 -9.98
C LYS A 89 -25.02 23.20 -10.08
N LYS A 90 -25.75 22.60 -9.15
CA LYS A 90 -27.18 22.85 -8.98
C LYS A 90 -27.32 24.29 -8.46
N LYS A 91 -27.80 25.14 -9.36
CA LYS A 91 -28.34 26.46 -9.08
C LYS A 91 -29.63 26.34 -8.28
#